data_AF-A0AAN8WBS3-F1
#
_entry.id   AF-A0AAN8WBS3-F1
#
_cell.length_a   1.000
_cell.length_b   1.000
_cell.length_c   1.000
_cell.angle_alpha   90.00
_cell.angle_beta   90.00
_cell.angle_gamma   90.00
#
_symmetry.space_group_name_H-M   'P 1'
#
loop_
_entity.id
_entity.type
_entity.pdbx_description
1 polymer ?
#
loop_
_entity_poly.entity_id
_entity_poly.type
_entity_poly.pdbx_seq_one_letter_code
_entity_poly.pdbx_strand_id
1 'polypeptide(L)'
;MLKVTIVLVASVAAWVDSSGSVQAFQYDTRIVGGVEASKGELPYQISLQIKTYPGSQHICGGAILTEDWIVTAAHCLGNSDAKNIQ
;
A
#
# COMPACT_ATOMS: atom_id res chain seq x y z
N MET A 1 40.74 -27.88 -19.31
CA MET A 1 40.45 -26.81 -20.28
C MET A 1 39.00 -26.38 -20.09
N LEU A 2 38.79 -25.35 -19.28
CA LEU A 2 37.46 -24.83 -18.96
C LEU A 2 36.97 -24.01 -20.16
N LYS A 3 36.00 -24.53 -20.93
CA LYS A 3 35.34 -23.77 -21.99
C LYS A 3 34.28 -22.89 -21.34
N VAL A 4 34.67 -21.67 -21.00
CA VAL A 4 33.75 -20.59 -20.60
C VAL A 4 33.04 -20.14 -21.87
N THR A 5 31.83 -20.65 -22.11
CA THR A 5 30.99 -20.19 -23.22
C THR A 5 30.20 -18.97 -22.75
N ILE A 6 30.65 -17.78 -23.15
CA ILE A 6 29.92 -16.52 -22.94
C ILE A 6 28.69 -16.54 -23.85
N VAL A 7 27.50 -16.68 -23.27
CA VAL A 7 26.24 -16.47 -24.00
C VAL A 7 25.99 -14.97 -24.08
N LEU A 8 26.30 -14.37 -25.22
CA LEU A 8 25.83 -13.01 -25.55
C LEU A 8 24.33 -13.09 -25.86
N VAL A 9 23.49 -12.72 -24.89
CA VAL A 9 22.05 -12.55 -25.14
C VAL A 9 21.85 -11.27 -25.95
N ALA A 10 21.99 -11.38 -27.27
CA ALA A 10 21.62 -10.35 -28.23
C ALA A 10 20.11 -10.43 -28.49
N SER A 11 19.30 -9.82 -27.63
CA SER A 11 17.93 -9.34 -27.92
C SER A 11 17.31 -8.70 -26.67
N VAL A 12 17.77 -7.50 -26.32
CA VAL A 12 17.07 -6.64 -25.34
C VAL A 12 15.97 -5.78 -26.00
N ALA A 13 15.68 -6.00 -27.29
CA ALA A 13 14.82 -5.13 -28.09
C ALA A 13 13.30 -5.42 -27.95
N ALA A 14 12.84 -5.99 -26.83
CA ALA A 14 11.42 -6.31 -26.65
C ALA A 14 10.80 -5.91 -25.29
N TRP A 15 11.51 -5.16 -24.41
CA TRP A 15 10.96 -4.82 -23.08
C TRP A 15 11.20 -3.37 -22.62
N VAL A 16 11.35 -2.42 -23.54
CA VAL A 16 11.41 -0.98 -23.18
C VAL A 16 10.31 -0.25 -23.94
N ASP A 17 9.19 -0.01 -23.27
CA ASP A 17 8.28 1.06 -23.66
C ASP A 17 8.94 2.41 -23.35
N SER A 18 9.00 3.28 -24.36
CA SER A 18 9.46 4.67 -24.31
C SER A 18 8.76 5.58 -23.30
N SER A 19 7.67 5.11 -22.66
CA SER A 19 6.90 5.93 -21.72
C SER A 19 7.57 6.14 -20.36
N GLY A 20 8.60 5.36 -20.00
CA GLY A 20 9.23 5.46 -18.68
C GLY A 20 8.25 5.24 -17.51
N SER A 21 7.08 4.64 -17.77
CA SER A 21 6.05 4.44 -16.77
C SER A 21 6.33 3.16 -15.98
N VAL A 22 6.64 3.32 -14.69
CA VAL A 22 6.47 2.23 -13.72
C VAL A 22 5.00 1.86 -13.77
N GLN A 23 4.66 0.63 -14.18
CA GLN A 23 3.29 0.14 -14.06
C GLN A 23 2.89 0.22 -12.58
N ALA A 24 2.10 1.23 -12.23
CA ALA A 24 1.44 1.27 -10.96
C ALA A 24 0.52 0.04 -10.93
N PHE A 25 0.85 -0.96 -10.12
CA PHE A 25 -0.09 -2.02 -9.80
C PHE A 25 -1.32 -1.35 -9.21
N GLN A 26 -2.37 -1.18 -10.01
CA GLN A 26 -3.71 -0.85 -9.55
C GLN A 26 -4.18 -2.05 -8.75
N TYR A 27 -3.87 -2.07 -7.45
CA TYR A 27 -4.56 -2.95 -6.53
C TYR A 27 -6.02 -2.54 -6.54
N ASP A 28 -6.85 -3.34 -7.20
CA ASP A 28 -8.29 -3.22 -7.09
C ASP A 28 -8.63 -3.40 -5.61
N THR A 29 -9.05 -2.32 -4.94
CA THR A 29 -9.47 -2.32 -3.53
C THR A 29 -10.86 -2.96 -3.39
N ARG A 30 -11.04 -4.12 -4.02
CA ARG A 30 -12.35 -4.73 -4.20
C ARG A 30 -12.80 -5.44 -2.94
N ILE A 31 -13.81 -4.89 -2.29
CA ILE A 31 -14.60 -5.62 -1.31
C ILE A 31 -15.48 -6.61 -2.07
N VAL A 32 -15.23 -7.92 -1.91
CA VAL A 32 -15.97 -8.97 -2.61
C VAL A 32 -17.02 -9.56 -1.68
N GLY A 33 -18.30 -9.48 -2.07
CA GLY A 33 -19.41 -10.07 -1.31
C GLY A 33 -19.76 -9.35 0.00
N GLY A 34 -19.16 -8.18 0.25
CA GLY A 34 -19.53 -7.31 1.36
C GLY A 34 -20.73 -6.43 1.05
N VAL A 35 -21.22 -5.74 2.07
CA VAL A 35 -22.24 -4.69 1.98
C VAL A 35 -21.72 -3.43 2.66
N GLU A 36 -22.22 -2.28 2.23
CA GLU A 36 -21.94 -1.02 2.91
C GLU A 36 -22.45 -1.06 4.35
N ALA A 37 -21.60 -0.67 5.29
CA ALA A 37 -21.99 -0.57 6.69
C ALA A 37 -22.95 0.61 6.89
N SER A 38 -23.97 0.41 7.70
CA SER A 38 -24.84 1.50 8.15
C SER A 38 -24.03 2.49 8.99
N LYS A 39 -24.47 3.77 9.01
CA LYS A 39 -23.80 4.80 9.80
C LYS A 39 -23.74 4.39 11.28
N GLY A 40 -22.52 4.27 11.80
CA GLY A 40 -22.28 3.89 13.21
C GLY A 40 -22.41 2.40 13.51
N GLU A 41 -22.56 1.53 12.51
CA GLU A 41 -22.64 0.08 12.71
C GLU A 41 -21.35 -0.50 13.31
N LEU A 42 -20.20 0.04 12.90
CA LEU A 42 -18.88 -0.35 13.36
C LEU A 42 -18.19 0.85 14.06
N PRO A 43 -18.63 1.23 15.28
CA PRO A 43 -18.20 2.48 15.91
C PRO A 43 -16.72 2.49 16.31
N TYR A 44 -16.11 1.31 16.42
CA TYR A 44 -14.68 1.16 16.70
C TYR A 44 -13.81 1.31 15.45
N GLN A 45 -14.36 1.22 14.23
CA GLN A 45 -13.59 1.25 13.00
C GLN A 45 -12.98 2.63 12.77
N ILE A 46 -11.66 2.67 12.54
CA ILE A 46 -10.93 3.90 12.19
C ILE A 46 -10.29 3.79 10.81
N SER A 47 -10.01 4.96 10.25
CA SER A 47 -9.18 5.13 9.04
C SER A 47 -7.85 5.71 9.47
N LEU A 48 -6.79 4.91 9.45
CA LEU A 48 -5.44 5.38 9.72
C LEU A 48 -4.92 6.14 8.49
N GLN A 49 -4.52 7.38 8.67
CA GLN A 49 -4.09 8.25 7.59
C GLN A 49 -2.66 8.75 7.79
N ILE A 50 -1.95 8.99 6.69
CA ILE A 50 -0.70 9.74 6.68
C ILE A 50 -0.92 11.13 6.10
N LYS A 51 -0.22 12.13 6.62
CA LYS A 51 -0.20 13.48 6.06
C LYS A 51 0.53 13.48 4.71
N THR A 52 -0.11 14.02 3.70
CA THR A 52 0.43 14.21 2.34
C THR A 52 0.31 15.67 1.94
N TYR A 53 0.99 16.10 0.86
CA TYR A 53 0.75 17.44 0.31
C TYR A 53 0.15 17.33 -1.09
N PRO A 54 -1.08 17.83 -1.32
CA PRO A 54 -2.02 18.38 -0.32
C PRO A 54 -2.79 17.29 0.46
N GLY A 55 -3.09 17.52 1.75
CA GLY A 55 -4.08 16.74 2.52
C GLY A 55 -3.56 15.54 3.32
N SER A 56 -4.30 14.43 3.26
CA SER A 56 -3.97 13.16 3.91
C SER A 56 -4.44 11.98 3.06
N GLN A 57 -3.81 10.82 3.28
CA GLN A 57 -4.11 9.59 2.55
C GLN A 57 -4.39 8.45 3.52
N HIS A 58 -5.49 7.73 3.31
CA HIS A 58 -5.77 6.48 4.02
C HIS A 58 -4.74 5.41 3.66
N ILE A 59 -4.19 4.76 4.68
CA ILE A 59 -3.19 3.70 4.50
C ILE A 59 -3.59 2.35 5.10
N CYS A 60 -4.40 2.37 6.18
CA CYS A 60 -4.76 1.17 6.92
C CYS A 60 -6.04 1.38 7.74
N GLY A 61 -6.62 0.28 8.20
CA GLY A 61 -7.64 0.28 9.24
C GLY A 61 -7.08 0.15 10.66
N GLY A 62 -7.98 0.11 11.63
CA GLY A 62 -7.71 -0.17 13.04
C GLY A 62 -9.01 -0.21 13.83
N ALA A 63 -8.89 -0.47 15.14
CA ALA A 63 -10.02 -0.45 16.07
C ALA A 63 -9.72 0.38 17.32
N ILE A 64 -10.69 1.15 17.78
CA ILE A 64 -10.64 1.81 19.09
C ILE A 64 -10.62 0.73 20.18
N LEU A 65 -9.57 0.73 21.01
CA LEU A 65 -9.42 -0.17 22.15
C LEU A 65 -9.84 0.51 23.46
N THR A 66 -9.44 1.77 23.63
CA THR A 66 -9.85 2.64 24.74
C THR A 66 -10.01 4.08 24.25
N GLU A 67 -10.33 5.00 25.15
CA GLU A 67 -10.40 6.44 24.85
C GLU A 67 -9.11 7.02 24.24
N ASP A 68 -7.95 6.43 24.57
CA ASP A 68 -6.62 6.92 24.16
C ASP A 68 -5.83 5.92 23.28
N TRP A 69 -6.34 4.71 23.08
CA TRP A 69 -5.58 3.63 22.40
C TRP A 69 -6.35 3.06 21.21
N ILE A 70 -5.64 2.99 20.08
CA ILE A 70 -6.08 2.32 18.85
C ILE A 70 -5.19 1.09 18.64
N VAL A 71 -5.80 -0.03 18.28
CA VAL A 71 -5.08 -1.22 17.82
C VAL A 71 -5.06 -1.26 16.29
N THR A 72 -3.89 -1.52 15.70
CA THR A 72 -3.69 -1.70 14.26
C THR A 72 -2.56 -2.71 14.01
N ALA A 73 -2.33 -3.08 12.75
CA ALA A 73 -1.23 -3.97 12.39
C ALA A 73 0.12 -3.23 12.45
N ALA A 74 1.16 -3.89 12.94
CA ALA A 74 2.50 -3.29 13.06
C ALA A 74 3.05 -2.80 11.69
N HIS A 75 2.76 -3.52 10.60
CA HIS A 75 3.22 -3.12 9.26
C HIS A 75 2.59 -1.81 8.77
N CYS A 76 1.45 -1.38 9.34
CA CYS A 76 0.80 -0.13 8.99
C CYS A 76 1.62 1.09 9.45
N LEU A 77 2.52 0.91 10.41
CA LEU A 77 3.36 1.99 10.94
C LEU A 77 4.69 2.11 10.19
N GLY A 78 5.11 1.07 9.45
CA GLY A 78 6.28 1.08 8.56
C GLY A 78 7.49 1.86 9.08
N ASN A 79 8.03 2.74 8.23
CA ASN A 79 9.03 3.77 8.58
C ASN A 79 8.38 5.16 8.73
N SER A 80 7.06 5.21 8.93
CA SER A 80 6.34 6.48 9.02
C SER A 80 6.61 7.10 10.38
N ASP A 81 7.02 8.38 10.40
CA ASP A 81 7.09 9.12 11.65
C ASP A 81 5.69 9.19 12.28
N ALA A 82 5.59 8.83 13.56
CA ALA A 82 4.32 8.87 14.29
C ALA A 82 3.61 10.24 14.20
N LYS A 83 4.37 11.32 14.02
CA LYS A 83 3.85 12.70 13.86
C LYS A 83 3.05 12.92 12.57
N ASN A 84 3.28 12.06 11.58
CA ASN A 84 2.64 12.10 10.28
C ASN A 84 1.42 11.17 10.20
N ILE A 85 1.18 10.35 11.24
CA ILE A 85 0.03 9.45 11.34
C ILE A 85 -1.10 10.15 12.11
N GLN A 86 -2.34 10.02 11.64
CA GLN A 86 -3.55 10.56 12.27
C GLN A 86 -4.74 9.64 12.09
#